data_AF-A0AAV5JCN5-F1
#
_entry.id   AF-A0AAV5JCN5-F1
#
_cell.length_a   1.000
_cell.length_b   1.000
_cell.length_c   1.000
_cell.angle_alpha   90.00
_cell.angle_beta   90.00
_cell.angle_gamma   90.00
#
_symmetry.space_group_name_H-M   'P 1'
#
loop_
_entity.id
_entity.type
_entity.pdbx_description
1 polymer ?
#
loop_
_entity_poly.entity_id
_entity_poly.type
_entity_poly.pdbx_seq_one_letter_code
_entity_poly.pdbx_strand_id
1 'polypeptide(L)'
;MREVPYCLSYVAFLVLRLLGLLQFPTNGVSSIIDAALAPPETSGVYFFGGKGRTIDSSVVSNNSELAKKLWTISCDLCLQSQLSLYRT
;
A
#
# COMPACT_ATOMS: atom_id res chain seq x y z
N MET A 1 -1.23 8.91 -10.90
CA MET A 1 -1.04 9.18 -12.34
C MET A 1 -0.99 10.68 -12.67
N ARG A 2 -0.64 11.56 -11.73
CA ARG A 2 -0.70 13.01 -11.94
C ARG A 2 0.31 13.50 -13.00
N GLU A 3 1.36 12.72 -13.23
CA GLU A 3 2.49 13.02 -14.11
C GLU A 3 2.41 12.29 -15.47
N VAL A 4 1.32 11.55 -15.75
CA VAL A 4 1.19 10.72 -16.97
C VAL A 4 0.25 11.42 -17.98
N PRO A 5 0.59 11.46 -19.28
CA PRO A 5 -0.29 12.00 -20.32
C PRO A 5 -1.70 11.40 -20.27
N TYR A 6 -2.73 12.21 -20.54
CA TYR A 6 -4.14 11.84 -20.40
C TYR A 6 -4.51 10.55 -21.14
N CYS A 7 -4.05 10.38 -22.39
CA CYS A 7 -4.37 9.19 -23.17
C CYS A 7 -3.83 7.91 -22.53
N LEU A 8 -2.62 7.96 -21.96
CA LEU A 8 -2.00 6.81 -21.30
C LEU A 8 -2.69 6.50 -19.97
N SER A 9 -3.08 7.52 -19.20
CA SER A 9 -3.83 7.29 -17.96
C SER A 9 -5.24 6.76 -18.22
N TYR A 10 -5.90 7.19 -19.28
CA TYR A 10 -7.20 6.66 -19.71
C TYR A 10 -7.11 5.19 -20.13
N VAL A 11 -6.12 4.82 -20.96
CA VAL A 11 -5.90 3.43 -21.37
C VAL A 11 -5.59 2.55 -20.16
N ALA A 12 -4.69 2.99 -19.27
CA ALA A 12 -4.40 2.27 -18.03
C ALA A 12 -5.64 2.08 -17.17
N PHE A 13 -6.48 3.12 -17.01
CA PHE A 13 -7.72 3.03 -16.25
C PHE A 13 -8.68 2.01 -16.87
N LEU A 14 -8.87 2.02 -18.19
CA LEU A 14 -9.71 1.03 -18.86
C LEU A 14 -9.19 -0.40 -18.66
N VAL A 15 -7.89 -0.62 -18.89
CA VAL A 15 -7.26 -1.94 -18.75
C VAL A 15 -7.35 -2.44 -17.32
N LEU A 16 -6.98 -1.63 -16.33
CA LEU A 16 -7.02 -2.02 -14.92
C LEU A 16 -8.46 -2.26 -14.44
N ARG A 17 -9.45 -1.55 -14.98
CA ARG A 17 -10.87 -1.78 -14.69
C ARG A 17 -11.35 -3.09 -15.31
N LEU A 18 -10.98 -3.38 -16.56
CA LEU A 18 -11.31 -4.65 -17.22
C LEU A 18 -10.67 -5.86 -16.52
N LEU A 19 -9.43 -5.72 -16.05
CA LEU A 19 -8.73 -6.74 -15.27
C LEU A 19 -9.24 -6.87 -13.82
N GLY A 20 -10.21 -6.04 -13.40
CA GLY A 20 -10.74 -6.05 -12.03
C GLY A 20 -9.77 -5.55 -10.96
N LEU A 21 -8.69 -4.89 -11.36
CA LEU A 21 -7.68 -4.32 -10.44
C LEU A 21 -8.11 -2.96 -9.89
N LEU A 22 -8.97 -2.24 -10.61
CA LEU A 22 -9.63 -1.03 -10.10
C LEU A 22 -10.93 -1.39 -9.38
N GLN A 23 -10.87 -1.34 -8.05
CA GLN A 23 -12.01 -1.56 -7.17
C GLN A 23 -12.75 -0.25 -6.89
N PHE A 24 -14.05 -0.33 -6.59
CA PHE A 24 -14.80 0.83 -6.11
C PHE A 24 -14.25 1.29 -4.75
N PRO A 25 -14.26 2.60 -4.44
CA PRO A 25 -13.77 3.12 -3.16
C PRO A 25 -14.41 2.45 -1.94
N THR A 26 -15.69 2.07 -2.04
CA THR A 26 -16.43 1.33 -1.00
C THR A 26 -15.79 -0.01 -0.65
N ASN A 27 -15.18 -0.70 -1.63
CA ASN A 27 -14.49 -1.97 -1.40
C ASN A 27 -13.17 -1.73 -0.64
N GLY A 28 -12.50 -0.61 -0.90
CA GLY A 28 -11.32 -0.18 -0.14
C GLY A 28 -11.66 0.10 1.32
N VAL A 29 -12.77 0.81 1.58
CA VAL A 29 -13.28 1.03 2.94
C VAL A 29 -13.56 -0.30 3.65
N SER A 30 -14.24 -1.23 2.98
CA SER A 30 -14.50 -2.56 3.54
C SER A 30 -13.20 -3.30 3.88
N SER A 31 -12.19 -3.27 3.01
CA SER A 31 -10.89 -3.90 3.29
C SER A 31 -10.19 -3.34 4.53
N ILE A 32 -10.30 -2.04 4.77
CA ILE A 32 -9.73 -1.41 5.97
C ILE A 32 -10.46 -1.91 7.22
N ILE A 33 -11.79 -1.96 7.17
CA ILE A 33 -12.61 -2.48 8.28
C ILE A 33 -12.29 -3.95 8.54
N ASP A 34 -12.21 -4.75 7.48
CA ASP A 34 -11.86 -6.18 7.57
C ASP A 34 -10.50 -6.36 8.25
N ALA A 35 -9.48 -5.59 7.86
CA ALA A 35 -8.16 -5.64 8.47
C ALA A 35 -8.15 -5.18 9.93
N ALA A 36 -8.92 -4.14 10.27
CA ALA A 36 -8.98 -3.60 11.62
C ALA A 36 -9.70 -4.52 12.61
N LEU A 37 -10.69 -5.29 12.13
CA LEU A 37 -11.45 -6.26 12.94
C LEU A 37 -10.84 -7.67 12.88
N ALA A 38 -9.76 -7.86 12.13
CA ALA A 38 -9.13 -9.16 11.98
C ALA A 38 -8.48 -9.62 13.30
N PRO A 39 -8.56 -10.92 13.62
CA PRO A 39 -7.98 -11.43 14.85
C PRO A 39 -6.44 -11.50 14.74
N PRO A 40 -5.69 -11.47 15.85
CA PRO A 40 -4.23 -11.41 15.84
C PRO A 40 -3.54 -12.55 15.08
N GLU A 41 -4.16 -13.71 14.99
CA GLU A 41 -3.68 -14.89 14.27
C GLU A 41 -3.54 -14.64 12.76
N THR A 42 -4.21 -13.61 12.23
CA THR A 42 -4.14 -13.18 10.83
C THR A 42 -3.17 -12.04 10.58
N SER A 43 -2.32 -11.72 11.56
CA SER A 43 -1.30 -10.68 11.43
C SER A 43 -0.37 -10.93 10.23
N GLY A 44 -0.05 -9.86 9.49
CA GLY A 44 0.79 -9.91 8.30
C GLY A 44 0.06 -10.22 6.98
N VAL A 45 -1.25 -10.47 7.02
CA VAL A 45 -2.07 -10.70 5.82
C VAL A 45 -2.50 -9.38 5.17
N TYR A 46 -2.56 -9.35 3.84
CA TYR A 46 -2.95 -8.18 3.05
C TYR A 46 -4.42 -8.27 2.64
N PHE A 47 -5.28 -7.46 3.27
CA PHE A 47 -6.70 -7.38 2.92
C PHE A 47 -6.94 -6.50 1.68
N PHE A 48 -7.72 -6.99 0.71
CA PHE A 48 -7.99 -6.28 -0.55
C PHE A 48 -9.35 -6.65 -1.17
N GLY A 49 -10.15 -5.65 -1.57
CA GLY A 49 -11.45 -5.81 -2.24
C GLY A 49 -12.66 -6.03 -1.32
N GLY A 50 -12.46 -6.00 0.00
CA GLY A 50 -13.51 -6.15 1.02
C GLY A 50 -13.98 -7.58 1.27
N LYS A 51 -14.94 -7.74 2.19
CA LYS A 51 -15.55 -9.03 2.58
C LYS A 51 -14.54 -10.06 3.09
N GLY A 52 -13.51 -9.63 3.80
CA GLY A 52 -12.45 -10.48 4.34
C GLY A 52 -11.54 -11.08 3.26
N ARG A 53 -11.60 -10.58 2.02
CA ARG A 53 -10.71 -11.03 0.94
C ARG A 53 -9.28 -10.59 1.19
N THR A 54 -8.35 -11.48 0.88
CA THR A 54 -6.92 -11.27 1.05
C THR A 54 -6.19 -11.53 -0.25
N ILE A 55 -4.97 -11.00 -0.37
CA ILE A 55 -4.06 -11.27 -1.48
C ILE A 55 -2.73 -11.76 -0.93
N ASP A 56 -2.08 -12.63 -1.68
CA ASP A 56 -0.73 -13.06 -1.36
C ASP A 56 0.24 -11.90 -1.56
N SER A 57 1.16 -11.75 -0.61
CA SER A 57 2.23 -10.78 -0.70
C SER A 57 3.30 -11.23 -1.70
N SER A 58 3.97 -10.26 -2.34
CA SER A 58 5.10 -10.57 -3.20
C SER A 58 6.25 -11.16 -2.39
N VAL A 59 7.12 -11.95 -3.04
CA VAL A 59 8.33 -12.50 -2.40
C VAL A 59 9.21 -11.38 -1.81
N VAL A 60 9.30 -10.24 -2.49
CA VAL A 60 10.08 -9.08 -2.03
C VAL A 60 9.46 -8.46 -0.77
N SER A 61 8.14 -8.41 -0.68
CA SER A 61 7.42 -7.89 0.49
C SER A 61 7.66 -8.72 1.76
N ASN A 62 7.97 -10.02 1.61
CA ASN A 62 8.30 -10.91 2.73
C ASN A 62 9.80 -10.93 3.08
N ASN A 63 10.65 -10.14 2.41
CA ASN A 63 12.07 -10.10 2.71
C ASN A 63 12.33 -9.28 3.98
N SER A 64 12.54 -9.98 5.11
CA SER A 64 12.75 -9.37 6.42
C SER A 64 14.04 -8.56 6.52
N GLU A 65 15.10 -8.94 5.81
CA GLU A 65 16.36 -8.20 5.77
C GLU A 65 16.18 -6.85 5.07
N LEU A 66 15.48 -6.86 3.93
CA LEU A 66 15.14 -5.64 3.21
C LEU A 66 14.21 -4.74 4.03
N ALA A 67 13.21 -5.31 4.70
CA ALA A 67 12.30 -4.57 5.56
C ALA A 67 13.05 -3.88 6.72
N LYS A 68 14.00 -4.58 7.36
CA LYS A 68 14.84 -4.01 8.42
C LYS A 68 15.69 -2.84 7.91
N LYS A 69 16.36 -3.02 6.76
CA LYS A 69 17.16 -1.95 6.12
C LYS A 69 16.29 -0.73 5.80
N LEU A 70 15.12 -0.95 5.20
CA LEU A 70 14.16 0.09 4.86
C LEU A 70 13.69 0.86 6.10
N TRP A 71 13.38 0.15 7.19
CA TRP A 71 12.99 0.76 8.45
C TRP A 71 14.07 1.70 8.99
N THR A 72 15.31 1.22 9.10
CA THR A 72 16.44 2.03 9.61
C THR A 72 16.64 3.30 8.78
N ILE A 73 16.71 3.17 7.45
CA ILE A 73 16.90 4.32 6.55
C ILE A 73 15.76 5.32 6.69
N SER A 74 14.51 4.84 6.81
CA SER A 74 13.34 5.71 6.96
C SER A 74 13.36 6.49 8.28
N CYS A 75 13.76 5.84 9.37
CA CYS A 75 13.94 6.50 10.67
C CYS A 75 15.02 7.57 10.61
N ASP A 76 16.17 7.26 10.02
CA ASP A 76 17.29 8.20 9.86
C ASP A 76 16.86 9.43 9.03
N LEU A 77 16.17 9.21 7.91
CA LEU A 77 15.67 10.28 7.04
C LEU A 77 14.64 11.17 7.76
N CYS A 78 13.75 10.57 8.54
CA CYS A 78 12.75 11.29 9.33
C CYS A 78 13.44 12.19 10.38
N LEU A 79 14.43 11.65 11.10
CA LEU A 79 15.19 12.39 12.09
C LEU A 79 15.96 13.56 11.46
N GLN A 80 16.64 13.32 10.34
CA GLN A 80 17.35 14.36 9.58
C GLN A 80 16.40 15.49 9.15
N SER A 81 15.21 15.11 8.66
CA SER A 81 14.19 16.07 8.22
C SER A 81 13.70 16.93 9.40
N GLN A 82 13.43 16.32 10.56
CA GLN A 82 13.05 17.08 11.76
C GLN A 82 14.17 18.02 12.22
N LEU A 83 15.42 17.54 12.30
CA LEU A 83 16.57 18.36 12.69
C LEU A 83 16.81 19.53 11.72
N SER A 84 16.52 19.36 10.43
CA SER A 84 16.62 20.44 9.44
C SER A 84 15.57 21.53 9.64
N LEU A 85 14.35 21.17 10.08
CA LEU A 85 13.27 22.12 10.39
C LEU A 85 13.55 22.93 11.67
N TYR A 86 14.28 22.38 12.64
CA TYR A 86 14.68 23.09 13.85
C TYR A 86 15.92 23.99 13.67
N ARG A 87 16.56 23.97 12.50
CA ARG A 87 17.75 24.79 12.18
C ARG A 87 17.43 26.05 11.35
N THR A 88 16.18 26.24 10.94
CA THR A 88 15.65 27.45 10.30
C THR A 88 14.88 28.29 11.30
#